data_AF-A0A0A2M2F0-F1
#
_entry.id   AF-A0A0A2M2F0-F1
#
_cell.length_a   1.000
_cell.length_b   1.000
_cell.length_c   1.000
_cell.angle_alpha   90.00
_cell.angle_beta   90.00
_cell.angle_gamma   90.00
#
_symmetry.space_group_name_H-M   'P 1'
#
loop_
_entity.id
_entity.type
_entity.pdbx_description
1 polymer ?
#
loop_
_entity_poly.entity_id
_entity_poly.type
_entity_poly.pdbx_seq_one_letter_code
_entity_poly.pdbx_strand_id
1 'polypeptide(L)'
;MKWLTCIILFVGVSVFCQERKPLHGKITAGDYIVNNVFVINKVTGAEAKSDSGGLFTIAAKTGDQLVVYSDKIEVREFAVNELSYKEVPYIMEVKPKSTELKEVVISHINPESLGLVPAKQPQYTPAERRLKAAGGELDGGFTLSLDAILNIISGRMKMLRKAMETERKEFSMQKIDGIYVEDQIESELKVPKEYVHGFMFYVVEDADFVTALKNNNKELARLLLIDLSKKYNTLLSQGGIKPDVISDGTDTKK
;
A
#
# COMPACT_ATOMS: atom_id res chain seq x y z
N MET A 1 -9.30 -2.91 -83.85
CA MET A 1 -9.03 -2.06 -82.66
C MET A 1 -9.40 -2.72 -81.32
N LYS A 2 -10.49 -3.50 -81.23
CA LYS A 2 -10.94 -4.15 -79.98
C LYS A 2 -9.96 -5.17 -79.36
N TRP A 3 -9.10 -5.82 -80.16
CA TRP A 3 -8.10 -6.76 -79.65
C TRP A 3 -6.84 -6.06 -79.10
N LEU A 4 -6.48 -4.89 -79.64
CA LEU A 4 -5.35 -4.11 -79.16
C LEU A 4 -5.63 -3.54 -77.76
N THR A 5 -6.88 -3.14 -77.51
CA THR A 5 -7.35 -2.68 -76.20
C THR A 5 -7.34 -3.79 -75.14
N CYS A 6 -7.64 -5.04 -75.51
CA CYS A 6 -7.57 -6.18 -74.58
C CYS A 6 -6.13 -6.54 -74.18
N ILE A 7 -5.18 -6.45 -75.11
CA ILE A 7 -3.76 -6.73 -74.83
C ILE A 7 -3.16 -5.64 -73.92
N ILE A 8 -3.50 -4.37 -74.15
CA ILE A 8 -3.11 -3.26 -73.27
C ILE A 8 -3.70 -3.41 -71.86
N LEU A 9 -4.96 -3.88 -71.75
CA LEU A 9 -5.58 -4.15 -70.46
C LEU A 9 -4.84 -5.27 -69.71
N PHE A 10 -4.41 -6.32 -70.41
CA PHE A 10 -3.74 -7.49 -69.81
C PHE A 10 -2.32 -7.17 -69.32
N VAL A 11 -1.56 -6.35 -70.06
CA VAL A 11 -0.23 -5.89 -69.64
C VAL A 11 -0.31 -4.95 -68.44
N GLY A 12 -1.37 -4.15 -68.33
CA GLY A 12 -1.58 -3.26 -67.19
C GLY A 12 -1.78 -3.99 -65.86
N VAL A 13 -2.38 -5.18 -65.85
CA VAL A 13 -2.64 -5.95 -64.62
C VAL A 13 -1.35 -6.55 -64.02
N SER A 14 -0.36 -6.87 -64.86
CA SER A 14 0.92 -7.44 -64.39
C SER A 14 1.80 -6.43 -63.65
N VAL A 15 1.65 -5.13 -63.91
CA VAL A 15 2.44 -4.08 -63.25
C VAL A 15 2.04 -3.87 -61.78
N PHE A 16 0.80 -4.24 -61.42
CA PHE A 16 0.31 -4.16 -60.03
C PHE A 16 0.72 -5.36 -59.16
N CYS A 17 1.33 -6.40 -59.73
CA CYS A 17 1.82 -7.54 -58.98
C CYS A 17 3.32 -7.41 -58.68
N GLN A 18 3.70 -6.41 -57.88
CA GLN A 18 5.06 -6.36 -57.34
C GLN A 18 5.14 -7.36 -56.17
N GLU A 19 5.88 -8.44 -56.39
CA GLU A 19 6.03 -9.55 -55.46
C GLU A 19 6.71 -9.08 -54.16
N ARG A 20 6.11 -9.42 -53.02
CA ARG A 20 6.64 -9.08 -51.70
C ARG A 20 7.70 -10.09 -51.30
N LYS A 21 8.86 -9.62 -50.84
CA LYS A 21 9.99 -10.47 -50.45
C LYS A 21 9.97 -10.71 -48.93
N PRO A 22 10.38 -11.88 -48.46
CA PRO A 22 10.56 -12.11 -47.02
C PRO A 22 11.69 -11.20 -46.51
N LEU A 23 11.36 -10.36 -45.55
CA LEU A 23 12.30 -9.54 -44.80
C LEU A 23 12.64 -10.26 -43.50
N HIS A 24 13.93 -10.49 -43.27
CA HIS A 24 14.44 -11.04 -42.02
C HIS A 24 14.88 -9.89 -41.13
N GLY A 25 14.27 -9.77 -39.95
CA GLY A 25 14.59 -8.70 -39.01
C GLY A 25 14.89 -9.23 -37.61
N LYS A 26 15.52 -8.38 -36.80
CA LYS A 26 15.81 -8.61 -35.38
C LYS A 26 15.36 -7.41 -34.57
N ILE A 27 14.66 -7.63 -33.47
CA ILE A 27 14.15 -6.59 -32.58
C ILE A 27 15.06 -6.50 -31.35
N THR A 28 15.52 -5.30 -31.03
CA THR A 28 16.37 -5.02 -29.87
C THR A 28 15.86 -3.81 -29.10
N ALA A 29 16.07 -3.74 -27.79
CA ALA A 29 15.80 -2.59 -26.96
C ALA A 29 17.08 -2.15 -26.25
N GLY A 30 17.84 -1.25 -26.87
CA GLY A 30 19.24 -1.01 -26.50
C GLY A 30 20.05 -2.30 -26.60
N ASP A 31 20.69 -2.70 -25.51
CA ASP A 31 21.50 -3.93 -25.43
C ASP A 31 20.68 -5.20 -25.15
N TYR A 32 19.37 -5.07 -24.88
CA TYR A 32 18.53 -6.20 -24.53
C TYR A 32 17.78 -6.75 -25.75
N ILE A 33 17.74 -8.08 -25.84
CA ILE A 33 16.91 -8.77 -26.82
C ILE A 33 15.49 -8.86 -26.27
N VAL A 34 14.51 -8.42 -27.06
CA VAL A 34 13.09 -8.48 -26.68
C VAL A 34 12.41 -9.61 -27.46
N ASN A 35 11.82 -10.55 -26.73
CA ASN A 35 11.10 -11.69 -27.28
C ASN A 35 9.58 -11.46 -27.26
N ASN A 36 8.83 -12.31 -27.99
CA ASN A 36 7.36 -12.25 -28.07
C ASN A 36 6.81 -10.90 -28.53
N VAL A 37 7.52 -10.24 -29.43
CA VAL A 37 7.10 -8.97 -30.03
C VAL A 37 6.39 -9.26 -31.35
N PHE A 38 5.33 -8.53 -31.62
CA PHE A 38 4.60 -8.65 -32.87
C PHE A 38 5.01 -7.57 -33.85
N VAL A 39 5.13 -7.95 -35.12
CA VAL A 39 5.46 -7.08 -36.24
C VAL A 39 4.31 -7.14 -37.24
N ILE A 40 3.66 -6.01 -37.47
CA ILE A 40 2.54 -5.89 -38.41
C ILE A 40 2.97 -5.03 -39.59
N ASN A 41 2.73 -5.50 -40.80
CA ASN A 41 2.80 -4.65 -41.98
C ASN A 41 1.48 -3.86 -42.12
N LYS A 42 1.56 -2.53 -42.03
CA LYS A 42 0.39 -1.63 -42.04
C LYS A 42 -0.38 -1.64 -43.38
N VAL A 43 0.28 -2.02 -44.47
CA VAL A 43 -0.32 -2.05 -45.81
C VAL A 43 -1.07 -3.37 -46.05
N THR A 44 -0.48 -4.50 -45.65
CA THR A 44 -1.07 -5.82 -45.92
C THR A 44 -1.87 -6.38 -44.75
N GLY A 45 -1.68 -5.86 -43.54
CA GLY A 45 -2.18 -6.45 -42.30
C GLY A 45 -1.48 -7.77 -41.94
N ALA A 46 -0.40 -8.14 -42.63
CA ALA A 46 0.35 -9.35 -42.31
C ALA A 46 1.05 -9.19 -40.96
N GLU A 47 0.99 -10.23 -40.14
CA GLU A 47 1.56 -10.24 -38.79
C GLU A 47 2.61 -11.35 -38.67
N ALA A 48 3.72 -11.04 -38.01
CA ALA A 48 4.75 -11.99 -37.64
C ALA A 48 5.11 -11.81 -36.17
N LYS A 49 5.37 -12.91 -35.46
CA LYS A 49 5.81 -12.90 -34.06
C LYS A 49 7.29 -13.21 -33.97
N SER A 50 8.02 -12.46 -33.14
CA SER A 50 9.44 -12.68 -32.90
C SER A 50 9.70 -13.88 -31.98
N ASP A 51 10.78 -14.60 -32.27
CA ASP A 51 11.24 -15.75 -31.47
C ASP A 51 12.00 -15.27 -30.20
N SER A 52 12.47 -16.22 -29.38
CA SER A 52 13.30 -16.01 -28.19
C SER A 52 14.54 -15.13 -28.43
N GLY A 53 15.13 -15.19 -29.63
CA GLY A 53 16.25 -14.35 -30.06
C GLY A 53 15.89 -12.99 -30.64
N GLY A 54 14.60 -12.62 -30.63
CA GLY A 54 14.09 -11.36 -31.22
C GLY A 54 14.04 -11.37 -32.76
N LEU A 55 14.27 -12.52 -33.39
CA LEU A 55 14.25 -12.69 -34.85
C LEU A 55 12.84 -12.91 -35.37
N PHE A 56 12.52 -12.34 -36.53
CA PHE A 56 11.24 -12.55 -37.21
C PHE A 56 11.44 -12.55 -38.74
N THR A 57 10.44 -13.09 -39.45
CA THR A 57 10.38 -13.04 -40.92
C THR A 57 8.99 -12.61 -41.35
N ILE A 58 8.90 -11.57 -42.19
CA ILE A 58 7.63 -11.03 -42.69
C ILE A 58 7.73 -10.69 -44.17
N ALA A 59 6.67 -10.93 -44.95
CA ALA A 59 6.61 -10.49 -46.34
C ALA A 59 6.38 -8.97 -46.41
N ALA A 60 7.36 -8.23 -46.94
CA ALA A 60 7.30 -6.79 -47.08
C ALA A 60 7.81 -6.35 -48.46
N LYS A 61 7.54 -5.09 -48.80
CA LYS A 61 8.07 -4.41 -49.99
C LYS A 61 8.71 -3.08 -49.58
N THR A 62 9.68 -2.61 -50.36
CA THR A 62 10.20 -1.24 -50.25
C THR A 62 9.06 -0.22 -50.30
N GLY A 63 8.99 0.66 -49.29
CA GLY A 63 7.92 1.64 -49.10
C GLY A 63 6.81 1.19 -48.13
N ASP A 64 6.75 -0.08 -47.74
CA ASP A 64 5.82 -0.54 -46.69
C ASP A 64 6.26 -0.02 -45.31
N GLN A 65 5.30 0.11 -44.40
CA GLN A 65 5.54 0.46 -42.99
C GLN A 65 5.29 -0.76 -42.09
N LEU A 66 6.29 -1.11 -41.29
CA LEU A 66 6.20 -2.15 -40.27
C LEU A 66 5.99 -1.51 -38.90
N VAL A 67 4.98 -1.97 -38.18
CA VAL A 67 4.64 -1.55 -36.83
C VAL A 67 5.08 -2.64 -35.88
N VAL A 68 5.92 -2.30 -34.91
CA VAL A 68 6.39 -3.21 -33.87
C VAL A 68 5.61 -2.92 -32.59
N TYR A 69 4.95 -3.94 -32.04
CA TYR A 69 4.10 -3.80 -30.85
C TYR A 69 4.25 -4.97 -29.88
N SER A 70 4.23 -4.67 -28.58
CA SER A 70 4.06 -5.63 -27.49
C SER A 70 3.59 -4.88 -26.23
N ASP A 71 3.07 -5.62 -25.26
CA ASP A 71 2.75 -5.16 -23.91
C ASP A 71 3.93 -4.47 -23.18
N LYS A 72 5.17 -4.88 -23.46
CA LYS A 72 6.39 -4.47 -22.75
C LYS A 72 7.16 -3.33 -23.43
N ILE A 73 6.77 -2.91 -24.63
CA ILE A 73 7.51 -1.91 -25.42
C ILE A 73 6.59 -0.80 -25.91
N GLU A 74 7.19 0.34 -26.25
CA GLU A 74 6.49 1.41 -26.95
C GLU A 74 6.31 1.03 -28.43
N VAL A 75 5.11 1.28 -28.96
CA VAL A 75 4.79 1.00 -30.36
C VAL A 75 5.62 1.91 -31.26
N ARG A 76 6.37 1.32 -32.19
CA ARG A 76 7.23 2.07 -33.12
C ARG A 76 6.99 1.62 -34.56
N GLU A 77 6.93 2.60 -35.47
CA GLU A 77 6.81 2.36 -36.91
C GLU A 77 8.17 2.46 -37.60
N PHE A 78 8.42 1.59 -38.59
CA PHE A 78 9.64 1.53 -39.38
C PHE A 78 9.30 1.45 -40.87
N ALA A 79 9.92 2.31 -41.67
CA ALA A 79 9.77 2.27 -43.13
C ALA A 79 10.76 1.28 -43.74
N VAL A 80 10.28 0.41 -44.62
CA VAL A 80 11.12 -0.59 -45.31
C VAL A 80 11.80 0.08 -46.50
N ASN A 81 13.13 0.11 -46.48
CA ASN A 81 13.97 0.65 -47.54
C ASN A 81 14.79 -0.47 -48.21
N GLU A 82 15.43 -0.17 -49.34
CA GLU A 82 16.33 -1.13 -50.00
C GLU A 82 17.51 -1.56 -49.10
N LEU A 83 17.95 -0.68 -48.20
CA LEU A 83 18.98 -0.96 -47.19
C LEU A 83 18.55 -2.04 -46.20
N SER A 84 17.25 -2.10 -45.87
CA SER A 84 16.68 -3.11 -44.96
C SER A 84 16.83 -4.54 -45.52
N TYR A 85 16.98 -4.70 -46.83
CA TYR A 85 17.26 -6.00 -47.45
C TYR A 85 18.76 -6.30 -47.61
N LYS A 86 19.62 -5.28 -47.54
CA LYS A 86 21.08 -5.46 -47.58
C LYS A 86 21.62 -5.87 -46.22
N GLU A 87 21.03 -5.36 -45.16
CA GLU A 87 21.38 -5.68 -43.78
C GLU A 87 20.52 -6.86 -43.31
N VAL A 88 21.07 -8.08 -43.40
CA VAL A 88 20.40 -9.31 -42.96
C VAL A 88 21.07 -9.82 -41.67
N PRO A 89 20.39 -9.80 -40.50
CA PRO A 89 19.02 -9.33 -40.25
C PRO A 89 18.91 -7.81 -40.06
N TYR A 90 17.79 -7.22 -40.50
CA TYR A 90 17.49 -5.80 -40.29
C TYR A 90 17.20 -5.52 -38.81
N ILE A 91 18.01 -4.67 -38.17
CA ILE A 91 17.91 -4.40 -36.73
C ILE A 91 16.90 -3.27 -36.48
N MET A 92 15.88 -3.58 -35.69
CA MET A 92 14.80 -2.67 -35.31
C MET A 92 14.90 -2.37 -33.82
N GLU A 93 15.33 -1.15 -33.48
CA GLU A 93 15.49 -0.72 -32.10
C GLU A 93 14.18 -0.17 -31.52
N VAL A 94 13.69 -0.69 -30.40
CA VAL A 94 12.47 -0.25 -29.72
C VAL A 94 12.76 0.20 -28.28
N LYS A 95 11.90 1.05 -27.73
CA LYS A 95 12.02 1.50 -26.33
C LYS A 95 11.15 0.63 -25.43
N PRO A 96 11.65 0.20 -24.26
CA PRO A 96 10.82 -0.48 -23.27
C PRO A 96 9.77 0.49 -22.72
N LYS A 97 8.55 -0.01 -22.51
CA LYS A 97 7.47 0.77 -21.93
C LYS A 97 7.64 0.82 -20.42
N SER A 98 7.89 2.01 -19.86
CA SER A 98 7.91 2.20 -18.41
C SER A 98 6.48 2.21 -17.88
N THR A 99 6.05 1.14 -17.22
CA THR A 99 4.78 1.10 -16.49
C THR A 99 5.05 1.17 -15.00
N GLU A 100 4.55 2.21 -14.34
CA GLU A 100 4.52 2.26 -12.88
C GLU A 100 3.55 1.21 -12.35
N LEU A 101 4.02 0.37 -11.43
CA LEU A 101 3.16 -0.61 -10.77
C LEU A 101 2.22 0.14 -9.83
N LYS A 102 0.90 -0.07 -9.99
CA LYS A 102 -0.08 0.44 -9.01
C LYS A 102 0.17 -0.25 -7.67
N GLU A 103 0.46 0.55 -6.65
CA GLU A 103 0.59 0.07 -5.28
C GLU A 103 -0.67 -0.68 -4.85
N VAL A 104 -0.49 -1.89 -4.32
CA VAL A 104 -1.59 -2.68 -3.78
C VAL A 104 -1.89 -2.15 -2.39
N VAL A 105 -2.99 -1.40 -2.26
CA VAL A 105 -3.51 -0.99 -0.95
C VAL A 105 -4.05 -2.23 -0.24
N ILE A 106 -3.30 -2.75 0.74
CA ILE A 106 -3.78 -3.79 1.65
C ILE A 106 -4.85 -3.16 2.53
N SER A 107 -6.09 -3.17 2.06
CA SER A 107 -7.23 -2.84 2.91
C SER A 107 -7.35 -3.91 4.01
N HIS A 108 -7.47 -3.49 5.27
CA HIS A 108 -7.75 -4.43 6.36
C HIS A 108 -9.12 -5.07 6.13
N ILE A 109 -9.12 -6.33 5.72
CA ILE A 109 -10.34 -7.09 5.43
C ILE A 109 -10.91 -7.59 6.76
N ASN A 110 -12.04 -7.01 7.18
CA ASN A 110 -12.77 -7.43 8.37
C ASN A 110 -14.04 -8.20 7.96
N PRO A 111 -14.53 -9.15 8.78
CA PRO A 111 -15.79 -9.85 8.49
C PRO A 111 -16.99 -8.90 8.29
N GLU A 112 -16.97 -7.73 8.94
CA GLU A 112 -17.97 -6.66 8.76
C GLU A 112 -17.83 -5.99 7.39
N SER A 113 -16.61 -5.71 6.91
CA SER A 113 -16.41 -5.10 5.58
C SER A 113 -16.70 -6.08 4.43
N LEU A 114 -16.69 -7.39 4.73
CA LEU A 114 -17.10 -8.45 3.81
C LEU A 114 -18.61 -8.78 3.86
N GLY A 115 -19.37 -8.15 4.76
CA GLY A 115 -20.81 -8.44 4.92
C GLY A 115 -21.11 -9.84 5.46
N LEU A 116 -20.13 -10.52 6.07
CA LEU A 116 -20.29 -11.85 6.65
C LEU A 116 -20.99 -11.81 8.02
N VAL A 117 -20.97 -10.66 8.69
CA VAL A 117 -21.61 -10.43 9.99
C VAL A 117 -22.42 -9.13 9.98
N PRO A 118 -23.51 -9.04 10.77
CA PRO A 118 -24.24 -7.80 10.98
C PRO A 118 -23.31 -6.66 11.44
N ALA A 119 -23.53 -5.47 10.89
CA ALA A 119 -22.76 -4.28 11.24
C ALA A 119 -22.99 -3.87 12.71
N LYS A 120 -21.97 -3.24 13.32
CA LYS A 120 -21.99 -2.69 14.70
C LYS A 120 -22.09 -3.72 15.84
N GLN A 121 -21.58 -4.93 15.66
CA GLN A 121 -21.44 -5.87 16.78
C GLN A 121 -20.35 -5.40 17.76
N PRO A 122 -20.57 -5.51 19.09
CA PRO A 122 -19.56 -5.17 20.07
C PRO A 122 -18.35 -6.10 19.91
N GLN A 123 -17.18 -5.52 19.65
CA GLN A 123 -15.93 -6.25 19.57
C GLN A 123 -15.29 -6.31 20.96
N TYR A 124 -15.33 -7.50 21.56
CA TYR A 124 -14.71 -7.75 22.86
C TYR A 124 -13.24 -8.14 22.71
N THR A 125 -12.41 -7.65 23.63
CA THR A 125 -11.03 -8.12 23.79
C THR A 125 -10.98 -9.56 24.31
N PRO A 126 -9.86 -10.29 24.16
CA PRO A 126 -9.67 -11.60 24.75
C PRO A 126 -10.04 -11.71 26.25
N ALA A 127 -9.66 -10.75 27.11
CA ALA A 127 -10.03 -10.80 28.52
C ALA A 127 -11.51 -10.48 28.75
N GLU A 128 -12.10 -9.55 28.01
CA GLU A 128 -13.54 -9.27 28.06
C GLU A 128 -14.36 -10.50 27.67
N ARG A 129 -13.98 -11.22 26.61
CA ARG A 129 -14.63 -12.49 26.22
C ARG A 129 -14.56 -13.53 27.34
N ARG A 130 -13.41 -13.66 28.00
CA ARG A 130 -13.20 -14.60 29.11
C ARG A 130 -14.04 -14.23 30.33
N LEU A 131 -14.17 -12.94 30.65
CA LEU A 131 -15.03 -12.51 31.75
C LEU A 131 -16.51 -12.80 31.43
N LYS A 132 -16.96 -12.49 30.22
CA LYS A 132 -18.34 -12.74 29.78
C LYS A 132 -18.69 -14.23 29.86
N ALA A 133 -17.79 -15.10 29.39
CA ALA A 133 -17.96 -16.55 29.45
C ALA A 133 -18.03 -17.10 30.87
N ALA A 134 -17.34 -16.46 31.82
CA ALA A 134 -17.39 -16.84 33.24
C ALA A 134 -18.65 -16.36 33.98
N GLY A 135 -19.55 -15.64 33.29
CA GLY A 135 -20.75 -15.04 33.86
C GLY A 135 -20.54 -13.66 34.48
N GLY A 136 -19.44 -12.98 34.14
CA GLY A 136 -19.17 -11.63 34.63
C GLY A 136 -19.90 -10.55 33.82
N GLU A 137 -20.35 -9.54 34.54
CA GLU A 137 -21.07 -8.39 33.99
C GLU A 137 -20.14 -7.46 33.20
N LEU A 138 -20.55 -7.10 31.98
CA LEU A 138 -19.83 -6.15 31.10
C LEU A 138 -20.71 -4.96 30.68
N ASP A 139 -22.03 -5.14 30.55
CA ASP A 139 -22.99 -4.15 30.02
C ASP A 139 -24.32 -4.13 30.81
N GLY A 140 -24.31 -4.34 32.13
CA GLY A 140 -25.54 -4.37 32.94
C GLY A 140 -26.40 -5.64 32.81
N GLY A 141 -25.93 -6.62 32.03
CA GLY A 141 -26.55 -7.94 31.89
C GLY A 141 -25.95 -8.95 32.87
N PHE A 142 -26.73 -9.37 33.87
CA PHE A 142 -26.35 -10.43 34.79
C PHE A 142 -26.75 -11.80 34.21
N THR A 143 -25.79 -12.71 34.01
CA THR A 143 -26.07 -14.11 33.63
C THR A 143 -26.01 -15.02 34.86
N LEU A 144 -27.19 -15.37 35.41
CA LEU A 144 -27.35 -16.33 36.50
C LEU A 144 -27.14 -17.77 35.99
N SER A 145 -25.89 -18.16 35.78
CA SER A 145 -25.51 -19.57 35.57
C SER A 145 -24.94 -20.17 36.86
N LEU A 146 -25.18 -21.47 37.15
CA LEU A 146 -24.56 -22.14 38.31
C LEU A 146 -23.04 -21.97 38.33
N ASP A 147 -22.41 -21.99 37.16
CA ASP A 147 -20.97 -21.76 37.00
C ASP A 147 -20.54 -20.34 37.41
N ALA A 148 -21.39 -19.33 37.23
CA ALA A 148 -21.09 -17.95 37.61
C ALA A 148 -21.00 -17.80 39.15
N ILE A 149 -21.91 -18.46 39.87
CA ILE A 149 -21.91 -18.49 41.34
C ILE A 149 -20.64 -19.20 41.86
N LEU A 150 -20.29 -20.34 41.27
CA LEU A 150 -19.06 -21.07 41.61
C LEU A 150 -17.78 -20.28 41.29
N ASN A 151 -17.77 -19.51 40.20
CA ASN A 151 -16.65 -18.65 39.80
C ASN A 151 -16.48 -17.42 40.72
N ILE A 152 -17.57 -16.91 41.28
CA ILE A 152 -17.53 -15.82 42.28
C ILE A 152 -16.92 -16.34 43.59
N ILE A 153 -17.33 -17.54 44.04
CA ILE A 153 -16.85 -18.15 45.29
C ILE A 153 -15.38 -18.56 45.19
N SER A 154 -14.94 -19.06 44.04
CA SER A 154 -13.55 -19.51 43.81
C SER A 154 -12.52 -18.39 43.60
N GLY A 155 -12.94 -17.12 43.56
CA GLY A 155 -12.04 -15.98 43.32
C GLY A 155 -11.57 -15.83 41.86
N ARG A 156 -11.94 -16.78 40.97
CA ARG A 156 -11.66 -16.72 39.53
C ARG A 156 -12.30 -15.50 38.88
N MET A 157 -13.49 -15.11 39.31
CA MET A 157 -14.16 -13.89 38.84
C MET A 157 -13.33 -12.62 39.15
N LYS A 158 -12.73 -12.54 40.33
CA LYS A 158 -11.87 -11.41 40.75
C LYS A 158 -10.60 -11.34 39.89
N MET A 159 -10.01 -12.49 39.57
CA MET A 159 -8.86 -12.58 38.67
C MET A 159 -9.21 -12.11 37.25
N LEU A 160 -10.33 -12.56 36.69
CA LEU A 160 -10.76 -12.20 35.34
C LEU A 160 -11.09 -10.71 35.19
N ARG A 161 -11.69 -10.09 36.22
CA ARG A 161 -11.90 -8.64 36.25
C ARG A 161 -10.58 -7.87 36.25
N LYS A 162 -9.64 -8.27 37.09
CA LYS A 162 -8.30 -7.66 37.14
C LYS A 162 -7.57 -7.80 35.80
N ALA A 163 -7.66 -8.97 35.15
CA ALA A 163 -7.06 -9.20 33.83
C ALA A 163 -7.67 -8.30 32.75
N MET A 164 -8.98 -8.08 32.78
CA MET A 164 -9.66 -7.15 31.87
C MET A 164 -9.24 -5.69 32.11
N GLU A 165 -9.16 -5.26 33.38
CA GLU A 165 -8.66 -3.93 33.73
C GLU A 165 -7.23 -3.72 33.24
N THR A 166 -6.36 -4.72 33.39
CA THR A 166 -4.99 -4.68 32.87
C THR A 166 -4.95 -4.56 31.35
N GLU A 167 -5.69 -5.41 30.61
CA GLU A 167 -5.73 -5.34 29.14
C GLU A 167 -6.29 -4.00 28.64
N ARG A 168 -7.29 -3.44 29.32
CA ARG A 168 -7.82 -2.09 29.01
C ARG A 168 -6.78 -1.01 29.24
N LYS A 169 -5.99 -1.08 30.31
CA LYS A 169 -4.88 -0.14 30.56
C LYS A 169 -3.82 -0.25 29.47
N GLU A 170 -3.40 -1.48 29.12
CA GLU A 170 -2.42 -1.72 28.05
C GLU A 170 -2.89 -1.17 26.69
N PHE A 171 -4.15 -1.38 26.33
CA PHE A 171 -4.72 -0.85 25.09
C PHE A 171 -4.82 0.68 25.07
N SER A 172 -5.17 1.29 26.21
CA SER A 172 -5.13 2.75 26.36
C SER A 172 -3.72 3.31 26.25
N MET A 173 -2.72 2.63 26.80
CA MET A 173 -1.30 3.01 26.66
C MET A 173 -0.85 2.95 25.20
N GLN A 174 -1.14 1.87 24.48
CA GLN A 174 -0.82 1.75 23.04
C GLN A 174 -1.49 2.84 22.19
N LYS A 175 -2.69 3.30 22.58
CA LYS A 175 -3.37 4.41 21.91
C LYS A 175 -2.72 5.76 22.17
N ILE A 176 -2.12 5.96 23.34
CA ILE A 176 -1.40 7.20 23.69
C ILE A 176 -0.15 7.33 22.82
N ASP A 177 0.59 6.23 22.59
CA ASP A 177 1.76 6.21 21.70
C ASP A 177 1.44 6.64 20.27
N GLY A 178 0.19 6.43 19.81
CA GLY A 178 -0.30 6.88 18.50
C GLY A 178 -0.77 8.34 18.43
N ILE A 179 -0.90 9.02 19.57
CA ILE A 179 -1.36 10.42 19.67
C ILE A 179 -0.21 11.36 20.01
N TYR A 180 0.75 10.89 20.80
CA TYR A 180 1.96 11.61 21.18
C TYR A 180 3.18 10.71 21.01
N VAL A 181 4.17 11.18 20.27
CA VAL A 181 5.50 10.53 20.25
C VAL A 181 6.18 10.84 21.58
N GLU A 182 6.89 9.89 22.19
CA GLU A 182 7.58 10.06 23.48
C GLU A 182 8.38 11.38 23.56
N ASP A 183 9.01 11.77 22.45
CA ASP A 183 9.79 13.01 22.31
C ASP A 183 8.97 14.31 22.46
N GLN A 184 7.67 14.29 22.09
CA GLN A 184 6.75 15.42 22.24
C GLN A 184 6.26 15.57 23.68
N ILE A 185 6.20 14.47 24.43
CA ILE A 185 5.85 14.50 25.86
C ILE A 185 7.00 15.12 26.66
N GLU A 186 8.24 14.75 26.35
CA GLU A 186 9.44 15.29 27.00
C GLU A 186 9.64 16.79 26.71
N SER A 187 9.48 17.19 25.44
CA SER A 187 9.73 18.58 25.01
C SER A 187 8.58 19.57 25.30
N GLU A 188 7.31 19.18 25.13
CA GLU A 188 6.17 20.10 25.32
C GLU A 188 5.64 20.09 26.76
N LEU A 189 5.69 18.96 27.45
CA LEU A 189 5.04 18.78 28.77
C LEU A 189 6.03 18.81 29.94
N LYS A 190 7.34 18.88 29.65
CA LYS A 190 8.42 18.97 30.64
C LYS A 190 8.36 17.85 31.68
N VAL A 191 7.91 16.66 31.27
CA VAL A 191 7.94 15.46 32.10
C VAL A 191 9.30 14.79 31.89
N PRO A 192 10.11 14.54 32.93
CA PRO A 192 11.41 13.90 32.74
C PRO A 192 11.24 12.50 32.16
N LYS A 193 12.16 12.09 31.29
CA LYS A 193 12.13 10.82 30.56
C LYS A 193 11.89 9.60 31.46
N GLU A 194 12.47 9.61 32.65
CA GLU A 194 12.34 8.56 33.67
C GLU A 194 10.91 8.39 34.20
N TYR A 195 10.09 9.44 34.12
CA TYR A 195 8.72 9.48 34.63
C TYR A 195 7.66 9.49 33.53
N VAL A 196 8.05 9.44 32.25
CA VAL A 196 7.12 9.42 31.10
C VAL A 196 6.15 8.23 31.21
N HIS A 197 6.65 7.05 31.52
CA HIS A 197 5.81 5.85 31.68
C HIS A 197 4.89 5.93 32.91
N GLY A 198 5.35 6.58 33.99
CA GLY A 198 4.51 6.84 35.17
C GLY A 198 3.42 7.87 34.90
N PHE A 199 3.74 8.90 34.12
CA PHE A 199 2.81 9.91 33.66
C PHE A 199 1.73 9.31 32.74
N MET A 200 2.12 8.42 31.82
CA MET A 200 1.17 7.70 30.98
C MET A 200 0.16 6.89 31.81
N PHE A 201 0.62 6.19 32.85
CA PHE A 201 -0.28 5.50 33.77
C PHE A 201 -1.24 6.45 34.50
N TYR A 202 -0.72 7.58 34.99
CA TYR A 202 -1.52 8.60 35.66
C TYR A 202 -2.62 9.17 34.75
N VAL A 203 -2.30 9.43 33.49
CA VAL A 203 -3.22 10.00 32.51
C VAL A 203 -4.31 9.00 32.10
N VAL A 204 -4.00 7.70 32.00
CA VAL A 204 -4.99 6.65 31.68
C VAL A 204 -6.01 6.44 32.80
N GLU A 205 -5.71 6.88 34.02
CA GLU A 205 -6.65 6.81 35.15
C GLU A 205 -7.66 7.97 35.18
N ASP A 206 -7.44 9.02 34.38
CA ASP A 206 -8.38 10.15 34.26
C ASP A 206 -9.58 9.80 33.35
N ALA A 207 -10.79 9.89 33.91
CA ALA A 207 -12.02 9.47 33.23
C ALA A 207 -12.36 10.35 32.01
N ASP A 208 -12.07 11.65 32.08
CA ASP A 208 -12.35 12.61 31.01
C ASP A 208 -11.39 12.39 29.84
N PHE A 209 -10.13 12.12 30.14
CA PHE A 209 -9.12 11.78 29.13
C PHE A 209 -9.46 10.47 28.41
N VAL A 210 -9.79 9.40 29.14
CA VAL A 210 -10.20 8.11 28.53
C VAL A 210 -11.45 8.28 27.66
N THR A 211 -12.38 9.14 28.07
CA THR A 211 -13.58 9.45 27.28
C THR A 211 -13.24 10.19 25.98
N ALA A 212 -12.33 11.17 26.04
CA ALA A 212 -11.82 11.87 24.86
C ALA A 212 -11.14 10.92 23.87
N LEU A 213 -10.35 9.95 24.37
CA LEU A 213 -9.73 8.90 23.56
C LEU A 213 -10.75 7.98 22.89
N LYS A 214 -11.79 7.55 23.62
CA LYS A 214 -12.85 6.68 23.07
C LYS A 214 -13.63 7.37 21.94
N ASN A 215 -13.85 8.67 22.07
CA ASN A 215 -14.58 9.48 21.08
C ASN A 215 -13.71 9.97 19.92
N ASN A 216 -12.44 9.54 19.82
CA ASN A 216 -11.47 10.00 18.84
C ASN A 216 -11.28 11.54 18.82
N ASN A 217 -11.53 12.22 19.94
CA ASN A 217 -11.41 13.67 20.03
C ASN A 217 -9.98 14.06 20.43
N LYS A 218 -9.10 14.15 19.42
CA LYS A 218 -7.66 14.41 19.58
C LYS A 218 -7.36 15.79 20.21
N GLU A 219 -8.12 16.82 19.84
CA GLU A 219 -8.01 18.18 20.38
C GLU A 219 -8.27 18.20 21.89
N LEU A 220 -9.38 17.60 22.33
CA LEU A 220 -9.74 17.53 23.74
C LEU A 220 -8.75 16.69 24.53
N ALA A 221 -8.33 15.54 23.98
CA ALA A 221 -7.31 14.70 24.60
C ALA A 221 -5.99 15.46 24.80
N ARG A 222 -5.57 16.26 23.81
CA ARG A 222 -4.38 17.13 23.89
C ARG A 222 -4.50 18.15 25.03
N LEU A 223 -5.63 18.84 25.13
CA LEU A 223 -5.85 19.85 26.18
C LEU A 223 -5.84 19.24 27.58
N LEU A 224 -6.53 18.12 27.76
CA LEU A 224 -6.57 17.40 29.05
C LEU A 224 -5.19 16.90 29.45
N LEU A 225 -4.41 16.41 28.49
CA LEU A 225 -3.07 15.90 28.72
C LEU A 225 -2.09 17.02 29.16
N ILE A 226 -2.26 18.26 28.66
CA ILE A 226 -1.52 19.44 29.14
C ILE A 226 -1.91 19.82 30.58
N ASP A 227 -3.19 19.69 30.96
CA ASP A 227 -3.61 19.98 32.34
C ASP A 227 -3.11 18.90 33.32
N LEU A 228 -3.20 17.63 32.91
CA LEU A 228 -2.71 16.49 33.68
C LEU A 228 -1.19 16.52 33.85
N SER A 229 -0.42 16.97 32.87
CA SER A 229 1.04 17.11 33.00
C SER A 229 1.44 18.11 34.08
N LYS A 230 0.74 19.25 34.17
CA LYS A 230 0.98 20.25 35.23
C LYS A 230 0.68 19.69 36.61
N LYS A 231 -0.44 18.97 36.75
CA LYS A 231 -0.83 18.29 38.00
C LYS A 231 0.22 17.24 38.38
N TYR A 232 0.66 16.42 37.43
CA TYR A 232 1.66 15.38 37.66
C TYR A 232 3.03 15.96 38.06
N ASN A 233 3.50 17.01 37.38
CA ASN A 233 4.75 17.69 37.75
C ASN A 233 4.69 18.35 39.14
N THR A 234 3.51 18.82 39.54
CA THR A 234 3.27 19.34 40.91
C THR A 234 3.34 18.21 41.94
N LEU A 235 2.78 17.03 41.64
CA LEU A 235 2.87 15.84 42.49
C LEU A 235 4.31 15.36 42.65
N LEU A 236 5.10 15.33 41.57
CA LEU A 236 6.53 14.99 41.63
C LEU A 236 7.30 15.95 42.55
N SER A 237 7.03 17.26 42.42
CA SER A 237 7.68 18.30 43.22
C SER A 237 7.30 18.25 44.71
N GLN A 238 6.06 17.86 45.03
CA GLN A 238 5.57 17.73 46.41
C GLN A 238 6.00 16.41 47.07
N GLY A 239 6.21 15.36 46.29
CA GLY A 239 6.70 14.05 46.74
C GLY A 239 8.20 14.00 47.06
N GLY A 240 8.91 15.14 46.97
CA GLY A 240 10.33 15.26 47.31
C GLY A 240 11.30 14.93 46.17
N ILE A 241 10.83 14.85 44.93
CA ILE A 241 11.66 14.55 43.76
C ILE A 241 11.69 15.80 42.88
N LYS A 242 12.82 16.50 42.87
CA LYS A 242 13.05 17.61 41.93
C LYS A 242 13.37 17.01 40.57
N PRO A 243 12.62 17.32 39.50
CA PRO A 243 13.09 17.05 38.15
C PRO A 243 14.34 17.91 37.93
N ASP A 244 15.45 17.28 37.54
CA ASP A 244 16.66 17.99 37.16
C ASP A 244 16.30 18.94 36.01
N VAL A 245 16.25 20.23 36.35
CA VAL A 245 16.04 21.30 35.39
C VAL A 245 17.29 21.33 34.53
N ILE A 246 17.15 20.96 33.26
CA ILE A 246 18.18 21.20 32.24
C ILE A 246 18.50 22.70 32.29
N SER A 247 19.68 23.02 32.82
CA SER A 247 20.21 24.37 32.87
C SER A 247 20.43 24.85 31.44
N ASP A 248 19.69 25.88 31.05
CA ASP A 248 19.84 26.57 29.78
C ASP A 248 21.21 27.27 29.79
N GLY A 249 22.17 26.66 29.11
CA GLY A 249 23.51 27.19 28.91
C GLY A 249 23.50 28.23 27.79
N THR A 250 23.13 29.47 28.11
CA THR A 250 23.47 30.63 27.27
C THR A 250 24.55 31.44 27.95
N ASP A 251 25.79 30.96 27.88
CA ASP A 251 26.96 31.82 28.10
C ASP A 251 27.32 32.53 26.79
N THR A 252 27.07 33.83 26.82
CA THR A 252 27.52 34.85 25.89
C THR A 252 29.02 34.78 25.66
N LYS A 253 29.44 34.47 24.43
CA LYS A 253 30.80 34.78 23.96
C LYS A 253 30.94 36.29 23.77
N LYS A 254 31.87 36.88 24.52
CA LYS A 254 32.64 38.05 24.11
C LYS A 254 34.11 37.70 24.20
#